data_AF-A0A966HS51-F1
#
_entry.id   AF-A0A966HS51-F1
#
_cell.length_a   1.000
_cell.length_b   1.000
_cell.length_c   1.000
_cell.angle_alpha   90.00
_cell.angle_beta   90.00
_cell.angle_gamma   90.00
#
_symmetry.space_group_name_H-M   'P 1'
#
loop_
_entity.id
_entity.type
_entity.pdbx_description
1 polymer ?
#
loop_
_entity_poly.entity_id
_entity_poly.type
_entity_poly.pdbx_seq_one_letter_code
_entity_poly.pdbx_strand_id
1 'polypeptide(L)'
;MKIAITGHSAGIGQALYEIFQSNGHEVIGLSRRNGYNIRSLPKVLEIIKSCDVFINNAQVGFAQTELLFALYKEWQGIENKKIINISTFMTSEPVSALPGIEMTEYYVQKTALESLTTLSQIRANYLIDATEEFFTGDLDRVSLRKDIAWFQYDGSEMVEAKWLDTHLRYLGFAIDAKDAQALFVAINGGGEDLEFKLPGSSWGNSYRTIFDASQSVTDFAPIIKKPNDASLIKALSVQIWLINRS
;
A
#
# COMPACT_ATOMS: atom_id res chain seq x y z
N MET A 1 -24.43 0.54 12.67
CA MET A 1 -23.62 0.67 11.44
C MET A 1 -24.17 -0.26 10.41
N LYS A 2 -24.01 0.12 9.14
CA LYS A 2 -24.33 -0.70 7.98
C LYS A 2 -23.06 -1.40 7.49
N ILE A 3 -23.06 -2.73 7.48
CA ILE A 3 -21.89 -3.56 7.22
C ILE A 3 -22.17 -4.43 5.99
N ALA A 4 -21.36 -4.31 4.94
CA ALA A 4 -21.39 -5.25 3.83
C ALA A 4 -20.33 -6.34 4.02
N ILE A 5 -20.65 -7.59 3.66
CA ILE A 5 -19.70 -8.71 3.69
C ILE A 5 -19.84 -9.59 2.46
N THR A 6 -18.74 -9.84 1.76
CA THR A 6 -18.70 -10.79 0.63
C THR A 6 -18.39 -12.21 1.11
N GLY A 7 -19.03 -13.22 0.52
CA GLY A 7 -18.78 -14.63 0.87
C GLY A 7 -19.41 -15.06 2.21
N HIS A 8 -20.47 -14.38 2.65
CA HIS A 8 -21.11 -14.60 3.95
C HIS A 8 -21.80 -15.96 4.13
N SER A 9 -21.94 -16.80 3.10
CA SER A 9 -22.78 -18.00 3.17
C SER A 9 -22.08 -19.26 3.67
N ALA A 10 -20.79 -19.20 4.01
CA ALA A 10 -20.06 -20.31 4.61
C ALA A 10 -18.80 -19.83 5.37
N GLY A 11 -18.27 -20.71 6.22
CA GLY A 11 -16.97 -20.52 6.89
C GLY A 11 -16.89 -19.24 7.71
N ILE A 12 -15.75 -18.57 7.67
CA ILE A 12 -15.52 -17.32 8.43
C ILE A 12 -16.51 -16.21 8.04
N GLY A 13 -16.93 -16.15 6.77
CA GLY A 13 -17.88 -15.16 6.31
C GLY A 13 -19.25 -15.30 6.98
N GLN A 14 -19.71 -16.54 7.19
CA GLN A 14 -20.96 -16.82 7.89
C GLN A 14 -20.86 -16.46 9.38
N ALA A 15 -19.79 -16.89 10.04
CA ALA A 15 -19.58 -16.58 11.45
C ALA A 15 -19.55 -15.06 11.70
N LEU A 16 -18.83 -14.31 10.86
CA LEU A 16 -18.79 -12.85 10.96
C LEU A 16 -20.16 -12.21 10.72
N TYR A 17 -20.91 -12.69 9.72
CA TYR A 17 -22.26 -12.20 9.44
C TYR A 17 -23.18 -12.38 10.65
N GLU A 18 -23.21 -13.58 11.24
CA GLU A 18 -24.03 -13.90 12.42
C GLU A 18 -23.63 -13.06 13.64
N ILE A 19 -22.34 -12.91 13.91
CA ILE A 19 -21.81 -12.11 15.04
C ILE A 19 -22.18 -10.62 14.90
N PHE A 20 -22.01 -10.04 13.71
CA PHE A 20 -22.34 -8.63 13.52
C PHE A 20 -23.85 -8.40 13.59
N GLN A 21 -24.66 -9.34 13.11
CA GLN A 21 -26.12 -9.28 13.27
C GLN A 21 -26.55 -9.41 14.74
N SER A 22 -25.98 -10.35 15.50
CA SER A 22 -26.30 -10.50 16.93
C SER A 22 -25.93 -9.27 17.75
N ASN A 23 -24.94 -8.51 17.30
CA ASN A 23 -24.53 -7.24 17.90
C ASN A 23 -25.40 -6.04 17.45
N GLY A 24 -26.50 -6.29 16.73
CA GLY A 24 -27.48 -5.27 16.35
C GLY A 24 -27.07 -4.40 15.16
N HIS A 25 -26.12 -4.84 14.33
CA HIS A 25 -25.77 -4.12 13.11
C HIS A 25 -26.66 -4.51 11.93
N GLU A 26 -26.84 -3.58 10.98
CA GLU A 26 -27.45 -3.88 9.69
C GLU A 26 -26.38 -4.55 8.82
N VAL A 27 -26.52 -5.85 8.55
CA VAL A 27 -25.51 -6.61 7.79
C VAL A 27 -26.06 -7.04 6.43
N ILE A 28 -25.40 -6.60 5.37
CA ILE A 28 -25.68 -6.96 3.98
C ILE A 28 -24.74 -8.09 3.56
N GLY A 29 -25.30 -9.28 3.41
CA GLY A 29 -24.60 -10.47 2.94
C GLY A 29 -24.58 -10.56 1.41
N LEU A 30 -23.39 -10.55 0.80
CA LEU A 30 -23.21 -10.69 -0.65
C LEU A 30 -22.52 -12.04 -0.94
N SER A 31 -23.18 -12.96 -1.64
CA SER A 31 -22.59 -14.25 -2.03
C SER A 31 -23.12 -14.76 -3.36
N ARG A 32 -22.42 -15.72 -3.96
CA ARG A 32 -22.91 -16.36 -5.19
C ARG A 32 -24.27 -17.02 -4.99
N ARG A 33 -24.55 -17.56 -3.79
CA ARG A 33 -25.82 -18.26 -3.46
C ARG A 33 -27.05 -17.35 -3.48
N ASN A 34 -26.87 -16.04 -3.24
CA ASN A 34 -27.93 -15.05 -3.35
C ASN A 34 -27.74 -14.09 -4.54
N GLY A 35 -27.01 -14.53 -5.58
CA GLY A 35 -26.92 -13.81 -6.86
C GLY A 35 -25.88 -12.68 -6.92
N TYR A 36 -24.97 -12.60 -5.93
CA TYR A 36 -23.89 -11.61 -5.88
C TYR A 36 -22.53 -12.28 -6.10
N ASN A 37 -22.07 -12.24 -7.36
CA ASN A 37 -20.73 -12.67 -7.72
C ASN A 37 -19.79 -11.46 -7.68
N ILE A 38 -18.69 -11.54 -6.93
CA ILE A 38 -17.72 -10.43 -6.85
C ILE A 38 -17.02 -10.15 -8.19
N ARG A 39 -17.06 -11.08 -9.16
CA ARG A 39 -16.63 -10.81 -10.55
C ARG A 39 -17.54 -9.81 -11.27
N SER A 40 -18.77 -9.62 -10.80
CA SER A 40 -19.69 -8.59 -11.28
C SER A 40 -19.48 -7.31 -10.47
N LEU A 41 -18.27 -6.74 -10.56
CA LEU A 41 -17.81 -5.65 -9.71
C LEU A 41 -18.81 -4.49 -9.58
N PRO A 42 -19.34 -3.89 -10.68
CA PRO A 42 -20.25 -2.75 -10.56
C PRO A 42 -21.49 -3.05 -9.72
N LYS A 43 -22.07 -4.25 -9.88
CA LYS A 43 -23.26 -4.68 -9.14
C LYS A 43 -23.00 -4.80 -7.64
N VAL A 44 -21.85 -5.36 -7.28
CA VAL A 44 -21.46 -5.57 -5.88
C VAL A 44 -21.06 -4.24 -5.24
N LEU A 45 -20.27 -3.44 -5.96
CA LEU A 45 -19.81 -2.13 -5.52
C LEU A 45 -20.98 -1.19 -5.19
N GLU A 46 -21.98 -1.09 -6.06
CA GLU A 46 -23.14 -0.20 -5.87
C GLU A 46 -23.85 -0.42 -4.52
N ILE A 47 -23.92 -1.67 -4.08
CA ILE A 47 -24.53 -2.02 -2.80
C ILE A 47 -23.63 -1.60 -1.63
N ILE A 48 -22.33 -1.89 -1.76
CA ILE A 48 -21.34 -1.65 -0.69
C ILE A 48 -21.15 -0.15 -0.46
N LYS A 49 -21.17 0.70 -1.49
CA LYS A 49 -20.91 2.15 -1.39
C LYS A 49 -21.70 2.84 -0.26
N SER A 50 -22.95 2.43 -0.06
CA SER A 50 -23.85 2.99 0.97
C SER A 50 -23.55 2.53 2.41
N CYS A 51 -22.64 1.57 2.60
CA CYS A 51 -22.31 0.98 3.90
C CYS A 51 -21.22 1.79 4.63
N ASP A 52 -21.06 1.55 5.93
CA ASP A 52 -20.02 2.16 6.77
C ASP A 52 -18.76 1.29 6.83
N VAL A 53 -18.98 -0.03 6.88
CA VAL A 53 -17.92 -1.04 6.96
C VAL A 53 -18.08 -2.04 5.83
N PHE A 54 -16.96 -2.41 5.20
CA PHE A 54 -16.90 -3.49 4.23
C PHE A 54 -15.95 -4.59 4.69
N ILE A 55 -16.45 -5.81 4.82
CA ILE A 55 -15.67 -7.02 5.04
C ILE A 55 -15.41 -7.68 3.70
N ASN A 56 -14.21 -7.46 3.16
CA ASN A 56 -13.76 -8.01 1.89
C ASN A 56 -13.24 -9.43 2.07
N ASN A 57 -14.15 -10.41 2.06
CA ASN A 57 -13.85 -11.79 2.45
C ASN A 57 -13.88 -12.79 1.28
N ALA A 58 -14.80 -12.64 0.33
CA ALA A 58 -14.85 -13.56 -0.81
C ALA A 58 -13.59 -13.45 -1.66
N GLN A 59 -13.02 -14.60 -2.04
CA GLN A 59 -11.88 -14.69 -2.93
C GLN A 59 -12.26 -15.42 -4.22
N VAL A 60 -11.85 -14.86 -5.35
CA VAL A 60 -11.81 -15.52 -6.66
C VAL A 60 -10.95 -14.71 -7.62
N GLY A 61 -9.82 -15.26 -8.06
CA GLY A 61 -8.89 -14.51 -8.91
C GLY A 61 -8.48 -13.19 -8.25
N PHE A 62 -8.29 -12.15 -9.06
CA PHE A 62 -8.03 -10.78 -8.58
C PHE A 62 -9.30 -9.99 -8.22
N ALA A 63 -10.51 -10.56 -8.33
CA ALA A 63 -11.74 -9.80 -8.12
C ALA A 63 -11.87 -9.25 -6.68
N GLN A 64 -11.27 -9.92 -5.69
CA GLN A 64 -11.20 -9.40 -4.30
C GLN A 64 -10.38 -8.09 -4.24
N THR A 65 -9.25 -8.07 -4.95
CA THR A 65 -8.31 -6.94 -5.03
C THR A 65 -8.89 -5.80 -5.88
N GLU A 66 -9.50 -6.13 -7.01
CA GLU A 66 -10.16 -5.13 -7.87
C GLU A 66 -11.34 -4.46 -7.15
N LEU A 67 -12.12 -5.23 -6.37
CA LEU A 67 -13.21 -4.69 -5.57
C LEU A 67 -12.70 -3.78 -4.45
N LEU A 68 -11.60 -4.16 -3.78
CA LEU A 68 -10.92 -3.29 -2.81
C LEU A 68 -10.53 -1.96 -3.46
N PHE A 69 -9.87 -2.01 -4.62
CA PHE A 69 -9.43 -0.81 -5.33
C PHE A 69 -10.60 0.09 -5.73
N ALA A 70 -11.65 -0.50 -6.30
CA ALA A 70 -12.83 0.23 -6.72
C ALA A 70 -13.55 0.90 -5.54
N LEU A 71 -13.72 0.18 -4.43
CA LEU A 71 -14.35 0.74 -3.24
C LEU A 71 -13.49 1.82 -2.57
N TYR A 72 -12.17 1.61 -2.49
CA TYR A 72 -11.26 2.58 -1.91
C TYR A 72 -11.35 3.93 -2.63
N LYS A 73 -11.45 3.94 -3.97
CA LYS A 73 -11.66 5.17 -4.75
C LYS A 73 -12.97 5.86 -4.40
N GLU A 74 -14.04 5.11 -4.22
CA GLU A 74 -15.37 5.65 -3.90
C GLU A 74 -15.46 6.20 -2.48
N TRP A 75 -14.69 5.62 -1.55
CA TRP A 75 -14.67 6.03 -0.15
C TRP A 75 -13.51 6.97 0.19
N GLN A 76 -12.67 7.33 -0.78
CA GLN A 76 -11.53 8.22 -0.57
C GLN A 76 -12.02 9.59 -0.07
N GLY A 77 -11.45 10.06 1.04
CA GLY A 77 -11.81 11.34 1.66
C GLY A 77 -13.15 11.34 2.43
N ILE A 78 -13.87 10.21 2.48
CA ILE A 78 -15.11 10.10 3.25
C ILE A 78 -14.79 9.62 4.67
N GLU A 79 -15.21 10.39 5.66
CA GLU A 79 -15.01 10.04 7.06
C GLU A 79 -15.80 8.79 7.48
N ASN A 80 -15.32 8.13 8.54
CA ASN A 80 -15.98 6.99 9.20
C ASN A 80 -16.24 5.76 8.30
N LYS A 81 -15.50 5.62 7.19
CA LYS A 81 -15.50 4.42 6.36
C LYS A 81 -14.39 3.46 6.78
N LYS A 82 -14.67 2.15 6.77
CA LYS A 82 -13.69 1.12 7.13
C LYS A 82 -13.76 -0.09 6.20
N ILE A 83 -12.62 -0.49 5.65
CA ILE A 83 -12.48 -1.73 4.88
C ILE A 83 -11.64 -2.71 5.69
N ILE A 84 -12.15 -3.93 5.86
CA ILE A 84 -11.46 -5.05 6.51
C ILE A 84 -11.22 -6.11 5.44
N ASN A 85 -9.96 -6.29 5.03
CA ASN A 85 -9.57 -7.33 4.09
C ASN A 85 -9.26 -8.64 4.82
N ILE A 86 -9.90 -9.73 4.41
CA ILE A 86 -9.54 -11.06 4.87
C ILE A 86 -8.42 -11.60 3.98
N SER A 87 -7.22 -11.73 4.55
CA SER A 87 -6.06 -12.30 3.86
C SER A 87 -5.85 -13.78 4.19
N THR A 88 -4.62 -14.27 4.11
CA THR A 88 -4.19 -15.64 4.40
C THR A 88 -2.81 -15.63 5.06
N PHE A 89 -2.52 -16.61 5.90
CA PHE A 89 -1.17 -16.79 6.46
C PHE A 89 -0.13 -17.18 5.40
N MET A 90 -0.56 -17.67 4.24
CA MET A 90 0.34 -18.07 3.15
C MET A 90 1.18 -16.92 2.58
N THR A 91 0.81 -15.66 2.81
CA THR A 91 1.61 -14.51 2.37
C THR A 91 2.87 -14.31 3.21
N SER A 92 2.91 -14.82 4.43
CA SER A 92 4.12 -14.86 5.27
C SER A 92 5.00 -16.07 4.94
N GLU A 93 4.40 -17.26 4.87
CA GLU A 93 5.11 -18.49 4.55
C GLU A 93 4.52 -19.15 3.29
N PRO A 94 5.15 -18.98 2.12
CA PRO A 94 4.64 -19.53 0.85
C PRO A 94 4.92 -21.03 0.73
N VAL A 95 4.72 -21.79 1.80
CA VAL A 95 4.86 -23.25 1.81
C VAL A 95 3.47 -23.85 1.67
N SER A 96 3.19 -24.44 0.50
CA SER A 96 2.02 -25.29 0.35
C SER A 96 2.44 -26.74 0.27
N ALA A 97 1.89 -27.57 1.17
CA ALA A 97 2.00 -29.01 1.09
C ALA A 97 1.09 -29.60 -0.02
N LEU A 98 0.23 -28.78 -0.63
CA LEU A 98 -0.68 -29.20 -1.69
C LEU A 98 -0.02 -29.00 -3.06
N PRO A 99 0.04 -30.05 -3.90
CA PRO A 99 0.58 -29.93 -5.25
C PRO A 99 -0.35 -29.11 -6.15
N GLY A 100 0.23 -28.29 -7.04
CA GLY A 100 -0.51 -27.59 -8.10
C GLY A 100 -0.22 -26.09 -8.21
N ILE A 101 -0.57 -25.49 -9.36
CA ILE A 101 -0.37 -24.05 -9.63
C ILE A 101 -1.40 -23.17 -8.90
N GLU A 102 -2.54 -23.74 -8.51
CA GLU A 102 -3.66 -23.03 -7.88
C GLU A 102 -3.24 -22.33 -6.58
N MET A 103 -2.38 -22.97 -5.78
CA MET A 103 -1.89 -22.38 -4.53
C MET A 103 -0.91 -21.24 -4.78
N THR A 104 -0.11 -21.32 -5.86
CA THR A 104 0.74 -20.22 -6.31
C THR A 104 -0.11 -19.05 -6.81
N GLU A 105 -1.15 -19.31 -7.60
CA GLU A 105 -2.08 -18.28 -8.05
C GLU A 105 -2.77 -17.60 -6.86
N TYR A 106 -3.24 -18.39 -5.89
CA TYR A 106 -3.85 -17.88 -4.68
C TYR A 106 -2.89 -17.00 -3.86
N TYR A 107 -1.64 -17.45 -3.68
CA TYR A 107 -0.59 -16.68 -3.04
C TYR A 107 -0.40 -15.32 -3.72
N VAL A 108 -0.19 -15.31 -5.05
CA VAL A 108 0.00 -14.06 -5.81
C VAL A 108 -1.20 -13.11 -5.67
N GLN A 109 -2.42 -13.63 -5.71
CA GLN A 109 -3.65 -12.84 -5.54
C GLN A 109 -3.73 -12.21 -4.15
N LYS A 110 -3.35 -12.95 -3.10
CA LYS A 110 -3.36 -12.46 -1.72
C LYS A 110 -2.22 -11.49 -1.41
N THR A 111 -1.03 -11.72 -1.93
CA THR A 111 0.09 -10.76 -1.84
C THR A 111 -0.29 -9.45 -2.51
N ALA A 112 -0.93 -9.48 -3.68
CA ALA A 112 -1.41 -8.26 -4.35
C ALA A 112 -2.46 -7.51 -3.51
N LEU A 113 -3.37 -8.24 -2.84
CA LEU A 113 -4.39 -7.64 -1.95
C LEU A 113 -3.74 -6.91 -0.77
N GLU A 114 -2.76 -7.53 -0.11
CA GLU A 114 -2.06 -6.95 1.04
C GLU A 114 -1.22 -5.73 0.66
N SER A 115 -0.46 -5.84 -0.44
CA SER A 115 0.33 -4.72 -0.97
C SER A 115 -0.55 -3.54 -1.35
N LEU A 116 -1.68 -3.79 -2.01
CA LEU A 116 -2.63 -2.72 -2.35
C LEU A 116 -3.22 -2.08 -1.09
N THR A 117 -3.55 -2.86 -0.07
CA THR A 117 -4.07 -2.35 1.21
C THR A 117 -3.05 -1.41 1.85
N THR A 118 -1.79 -1.84 1.94
CA THR A 118 -0.70 -1.08 2.58
C THR A 118 -0.37 0.19 1.81
N LEU A 119 -0.20 0.10 0.50
CA LEU A 119 0.12 1.26 -0.34
C LEU A 119 -1.04 2.27 -0.38
N SER A 120 -2.30 1.81 -0.36
CA SER A 120 -3.46 2.69 -0.24
C SER A 120 -3.46 3.44 1.09
N GLN A 121 -3.12 2.78 2.20
CA GLN A 121 -3.00 3.43 3.51
C GLN A 121 -1.86 4.46 3.56
N ILE A 122 -0.70 4.13 3.00
CA ILE A 122 0.43 5.08 2.87
C ILE A 122 -0.02 6.32 2.09
N ARG A 123 -0.71 6.12 0.96
CA ARG A 123 -1.24 7.23 0.17
C ARG A 123 -2.26 8.07 0.95
N ALA A 124 -3.20 7.43 1.64
CA ALA A 124 -4.23 8.12 2.44
C ALA A 124 -3.61 8.99 3.54
N ASN A 125 -2.61 8.44 4.25
CA ASN A 125 -2.06 9.06 5.44
C ASN A 125 -1.05 10.17 5.11
N TYR A 126 -0.33 10.05 4.00
CA TYR A 126 0.83 10.91 3.73
C TYR A 126 0.76 11.71 2.43
N LEU A 127 -0.01 11.26 1.44
CA LEU A 127 0.01 11.85 0.09
C LEU A 127 -1.33 12.41 -0.39
N ILE A 128 -2.38 12.37 0.44
CA ILE A 128 -3.71 12.78 0.00
C ILE A 128 -3.76 14.26 -0.44
N ASP A 129 -3.04 15.12 0.27
CA ASP A 129 -2.95 16.55 0.00
C ASP A 129 -1.89 16.91 -1.07
N ALA A 130 -1.01 15.96 -1.44
CA ALA A 130 0.13 16.19 -2.33
C ALA A 130 -0.18 15.99 -3.83
N THR A 131 -1.42 15.64 -4.20
CA THR A 131 -1.73 15.13 -5.56
C THR A 131 -2.68 15.99 -6.39
N GLU A 132 -3.00 17.20 -5.93
CA GLU A 132 -3.91 18.11 -6.66
C GLU A 132 -3.18 19.00 -7.68
N GLU A 133 -1.86 19.16 -7.57
CA GLU A 133 -1.02 19.98 -8.47
C GLU A 133 0.26 19.24 -8.90
N PHE A 134 0.93 19.73 -9.96
CA PHE A 134 2.22 19.17 -10.39
C PHE A 134 3.33 19.59 -9.43
N PHE A 135 4.20 18.64 -9.06
CA PHE A 135 5.42 18.95 -8.32
C PHE A 135 6.38 19.80 -9.18
N THR A 136 6.95 20.82 -8.59
CA THR A 136 7.82 21.82 -9.21
C THR A 136 9.30 21.51 -9.00
N GLY A 137 9.65 20.92 -7.85
CA GLY A 137 11.03 20.77 -7.38
C GLY A 137 11.65 22.06 -6.85
N ASP A 138 10.87 23.15 -6.80
CA ASP A 138 11.32 24.45 -6.36
C ASP A 138 11.34 24.54 -4.83
N LEU A 139 12.23 25.38 -4.32
CA LEU A 139 12.29 25.67 -2.90
C LEU A 139 11.14 26.61 -2.52
N ASP A 140 10.22 26.13 -1.70
CA ASP A 140 9.18 26.97 -1.11
C ASP A 140 9.82 28.08 -0.26
N ARG A 141 9.35 29.31 -0.42
CA ARG A 141 9.97 30.50 0.17
C ARG A 141 9.77 30.59 1.68
N VAL A 142 8.75 29.92 2.22
CA VAL A 142 8.37 30.00 3.63
C VAL A 142 8.99 28.85 4.41
N SER A 143 8.74 27.61 3.95
CA SER A 143 9.24 26.40 4.59
C SER A 143 10.70 26.10 4.26
N LEU A 144 11.25 26.69 3.19
CA LEU A 144 12.58 26.40 2.65
C LEU A 144 12.74 24.91 2.31
N ARG A 145 11.67 24.30 1.78
CA ARG A 145 11.61 22.88 1.41
C ARG A 145 11.19 22.75 -0.05
N LYS A 146 11.65 21.68 -0.69
CA LYS A 146 11.15 21.28 -2.01
C LYS A 146 9.96 20.35 -1.83
N ASP A 147 8.97 20.50 -2.69
CA ASP A 147 7.83 19.60 -2.80
C ASP A 147 8.26 18.21 -3.33
N ILE A 148 9.29 18.16 -4.17
CA ILE A 148 9.99 16.95 -4.60
C ILE A 148 11.51 17.18 -4.76
N ALA A 149 12.32 16.16 -4.46
CA ALA A 149 13.68 16.09 -4.96
C ALA A 149 14.06 14.66 -5.37
N TRP A 150 15.03 14.57 -6.26
CA TRP A 150 15.51 13.32 -6.83
C TRP A 150 16.92 13.04 -6.31
N PHE A 151 17.24 11.78 -6.09
CA PHE A 151 18.46 11.35 -5.41
C PHE A 151 19.20 10.25 -6.15
N GLN A 152 20.52 10.31 -6.03
CA GLN A 152 21.43 9.24 -6.38
C GLN A 152 21.56 8.23 -5.24
N TYR A 153 22.10 7.04 -5.54
CA TYR A 153 22.32 5.99 -4.53
C TYR A 153 23.25 6.42 -3.38
N ASP A 154 24.09 7.45 -3.58
CA ASP A 154 25.00 7.97 -2.55
C ASP A 154 24.33 9.01 -1.62
N GLY A 155 23.03 9.28 -1.80
CA GLY A 155 22.26 10.21 -0.98
C GLY A 155 22.38 11.67 -1.42
N SER A 156 23.17 11.96 -2.46
CA SER A 156 23.22 13.28 -3.08
C SER A 156 22.04 13.52 -4.00
N GLU A 157 21.63 14.78 -4.16
CA GLU A 157 20.59 15.14 -5.12
C GLU A 157 21.05 14.84 -6.56
N MET A 158 20.09 14.52 -7.42
CA MET A 158 20.33 14.15 -8.81
C MET A 158 20.88 15.35 -9.59
N VAL A 159 21.91 15.10 -10.39
CA VAL A 159 22.56 16.11 -11.25
C VAL A 159 22.26 15.86 -12.73
N GLU A 160 22.33 16.91 -13.56
CA GLU A 160 21.98 16.86 -14.99
C GLU A 160 22.67 15.72 -15.75
N ALA A 161 23.99 15.55 -15.56
CA ALA A 161 24.76 14.49 -16.21
C ALA A 161 24.23 13.08 -15.92
N LYS A 162 23.61 12.86 -14.76
CA LYS A 162 23.07 11.56 -14.35
C LYS A 162 21.68 11.28 -14.91
N TRP A 163 20.88 12.32 -15.18
CA TRP A 163 19.61 12.16 -15.88
C TRP A 163 19.76 11.60 -17.30
N LEU A 164 20.90 11.87 -17.92
CA LEU A 164 21.23 11.42 -19.28
C LEU A 164 21.90 10.04 -19.32
N ASP A 165 22.17 9.43 -18.16
CA ASP A 165 22.81 8.12 -18.07
C ASP A 165 21.80 7.00 -18.36
N THR A 166 21.87 6.44 -19.56
CA THR A 166 21.00 5.35 -20.01
C THR A 166 21.27 4.01 -19.32
N HIS A 167 22.37 3.91 -18.55
CA HIS A 167 22.71 2.74 -17.74
C HIS A 167 22.27 2.87 -16.29
N LEU A 168 21.72 4.00 -15.87
CA LEU A 168 21.17 4.18 -14.53
C LEU A 168 20.04 3.15 -14.30
N ARG A 169 20.11 2.42 -13.19
CA ARG A 169 19.12 1.39 -12.80
C ARG A 169 18.55 1.61 -11.40
N TYR A 170 18.70 2.80 -10.85
CA TYR A 170 18.10 3.17 -9.58
C TYR A 170 17.47 4.55 -9.67
N LEU A 171 16.57 4.85 -8.74
CA LEU A 171 16.02 6.19 -8.58
C LEU A 171 15.61 6.39 -7.12
N GLY A 172 16.16 7.42 -6.47
CA GLY A 172 15.64 7.91 -5.20
C GLY A 172 14.82 9.17 -5.43
N PHE A 173 13.77 9.37 -4.64
CA PHE A 173 13.09 10.66 -4.58
C PHE A 173 12.46 10.89 -3.21
N ALA A 174 12.42 12.14 -2.77
CA ALA A 174 11.69 12.58 -1.58
C ALA A 174 10.51 13.46 -2.00
N ILE A 175 9.32 13.21 -1.46
CA ILE A 175 8.12 14.03 -1.65
C ILE A 175 7.73 14.62 -0.31
N ASP A 176 7.45 15.92 -0.29
CA ASP A 176 6.94 16.58 0.91
C ASP A 176 5.54 16.06 1.26
N ALA A 177 5.30 15.84 2.54
CA ALA A 177 4.06 15.26 3.04
C ALA A 177 3.48 16.13 4.16
N LYS A 178 2.34 15.70 4.68
CA LYS A 178 1.63 16.39 5.75
C LYS A 178 2.45 16.45 7.06
N ASP A 179 2.18 17.45 7.89
CA ASP A 179 2.62 17.52 9.30
C ASP A 179 4.14 17.41 9.52
N ALA A 180 4.92 18.14 8.71
CA ALA A 180 6.39 18.12 8.73
C ALA A 180 7.02 16.75 8.46
N GLN A 181 6.27 15.83 7.86
CA GLN A 181 6.79 14.57 7.36
C GLN A 181 7.10 14.69 5.86
N ALA A 182 7.85 13.72 5.36
CA ALA A 182 8.04 13.52 3.93
C ALA A 182 8.15 12.01 3.66
N LEU A 183 7.97 11.60 2.42
CA LEU A 183 8.24 10.24 2.00
C LEU A 183 9.50 10.22 1.16
N PHE A 184 10.45 9.37 1.54
CA PHE A 184 11.58 9.02 0.68
C PHE A 184 11.32 7.65 0.06
N VAL A 185 11.35 7.58 -1.27
CA VAL A 185 11.18 6.36 -2.05
C VAL A 185 12.50 6.06 -2.74
N ALA A 186 12.98 4.82 -2.61
CA ALA A 186 14.18 4.37 -3.28
C ALA A 186 13.89 3.10 -4.07
N ILE A 187 14.14 3.18 -5.37
CA ILE A 187 13.84 2.15 -6.36
C ILE A 187 15.17 1.58 -6.85
N ASN A 188 15.28 0.26 -6.81
CA ASN A 188 16.34 -0.50 -7.46
C ASN A 188 15.75 -1.30 -8.63
N GLY A 189 15.94 -0.81 -9.85
CA GLY A 189 15.62 -1.51 -11.10
C GLY A 189 16.78 -2.34 -11.65
N GLY A 190 17.88 -2.50 -10.90
CA GLY A 190 19.01 -3.33 -11.25
C GLY A 190 18.78 -4.81 -10.88
N GLY A 191 19.58 -5.69 -11.48
CA GLY A 191 19.56 -7.14 -11.19
C GLY A 191 20.34 -7.54 -9.94
N GLU A 192 21.02 -6.60 -9.29
CA GLU A 192 21.83 -6.81 -8.09
C GLU A 192 21.31 -5.96 -6.94
N ASP A 193 21.58 -6.37 -5.69
CA ASP A 193 21.27 -5.58 -4.51
C ASP A 193 22.07 -4.26 -4.52
N LEU A 194 21.43 -3.17 -4.10
CA LEU A 194 22.00 -1.83 -4.10
C LEU A 194 22.02 -1.25 -2.69
N GLU A 195 23.18 -0.79 -2.26
CA GLU A 195 23.31 0.03 -1.05
C GLU A 195 22.97 1.49 -1.38
N PHE A 196 21.86 1.98 -0.80
CA PHE A 196 21.33 3.32 -1.02
C PHE A 196 21.46 4.15 0.26
N LYS A 197 22.23 5.24 0.22
CA LYS A 197 22.33 6.19 1.34
C LYS A 197 21.11 7.07 1.42
N LEU A 198 20.54 7.15 2.61
CA LEU A 198 19.39 8.01 2.89
C LEU A 198 19.82 9.48 2.84
N PRO A 199 18.93 10.40 2.41
CA PRO A 199 19.27 11.81 2.32
C PRO A 199 19.80 12.40 3.63
N GLY A 200 20.63 13.44 3.50
CA GLY A 200 21.30 14.08 4.62
C GLY A 200 20.34 14.82 5.57
N SER A 201 20.91 15.41 6.62
CA SER A 201 20.15 16.05 7.71
C SER A 201 19.34 17.29 7.29
N SER A 202 19.58 17.83 6.09
CA SER A 202 18.73 18.88 5.50
C SER A 202 17.32 18.38 5.15
N TRP A 203 17.14 17.07 4.98
CA TRP A 203 15.87 16.45 4.59
C TRP A 203 15.04 15.96 5.77
N GLY A 204 15.69 15.59 6.88
CA GLY A 204 15.04 15.18 8.12
C GLY A 204 16.03 14.67 9.16
N ASN A 205 15.51 14.29 10.33
CA ASN A 205 16.32 13.82 11.45
C ASN A 205 16.31 12.29 11.61
N SER A 206 15.33 11.61 11.02
CA SER A 206 15.13 10.17 11.10
C SER A 206 14.31 9.66 9.94
N TYR A 207 14.60 8.43 9.56
CA TYR A 207 13.94 7.71 8.48
C TYR A 207 13.41 6.41 9.03
N ARG A 208 12.11 6.18 8.91
CA ARG A 208 11.47 4.92 9.32
C ARG A 208 10.96 4.20 8.07
N THR A 209 11.40 2.98 7.81
CA THR A 209 10.86 2.18 6.70
C THR A 209 9.36 1.95 6.95
N ILE A 210 8.53 2.17 5.94
CA ILE A 210 7.09 1.92 5.99
C ILE A 210 6.60 0.92 4.95
N PHE A 211 7.43 0.60 3.95
CA PHE A 211 7.15 -0.42 2.95
C PHE A 211 8.45 -0.92 2.32
N ASP A 212 8.51 -2.21 1.99
CA ASP A 212 9.57 -2.85 1.21
C ASP A 212 8.95 -3.93 0.31
N ALA A 213 9.04 -3.76 -1.01
CA ALA A 213 8.45 -4.69 -1.97
C ALA A 213 9.12 -6.08 -1.99
N SER A 214 10.32 -6.21 -1.40
CA SER A 214 11.03 -7.48 -1.27
C SER A 214 10.61 -8.30 -0.04
N GLN A 215 9.78 -7.73 0.84
CA GLN A 215 9.33 -8.36 2.08
C GLN A 215 7.82 -8.60 2.06
N SER A 216 7.37 -9.61 2.80
CA SER A 216 5.94 -9.78 3.07
C SER A 216 5.42 -8.64 3.92
N VAL A 217 4.21 -8.16 3.63
CA VAL A 217 3.55 -7.08 4.39
C VAL A 217 3.35 -7.47 5.85
N THR A 218 2.98 -8.73 6.11
CA THR A 218 2.67 -9.23 7.45
C THR A 218 3.91 -9.31 8.35
N ASP A 219 5.06 -9.63 7.75
CA ASP A 219 6.31 -9.82 8.49
C ASP A 219 7.20 -8.56 8.46
N PHE A 220 6.70 -7.48 7.83
CA PHE A 220 7.43 -6.23 7.69
C PHE A 220 7.71 -5.60 9.05
N ALA A 221 8.98 -5.53 9.42
CA ALA A 221 9.46 -4.86 10.62
C ALA A 221 10.05 -3.49 10.27
N PRO A 222 9.44 -2.37 10.73
CA PRO A 222 9.98 -1.04 10.48
C PRO A 222 11.39 -0.88 11.06
N ILE A 223 12.32 -0.40 10.24
CA ILE A 223 13.68 -0.05 10.67
C ILE A 223 13.78 1.47 10.75
N ILE A 224 14.44 1.97 11.80
CA ILE A 224 14.74 3.40 11.96
C ILE A 224 16.23 3.64 11.67
N LYS A 225 16.51 4.63 10.82
CA LYS A 225 17.85 5.04 10.41
C LYS A 225 18.05 6.55 10.56
N LYS A 226 19.31 6.95 10.71
CA LYS A 226 19.73 8.35 10.75
C LYS A 226 20.02 8.86 9.33
N PRO A 227 20.08 10.20 9.14
CA PRO A 227 20.50 10.77 7.87
C PRO A 227 21.89 10.26 7.45
N ASN A 228 22.09 10.05 6.15
CA ASN A 228 23.29 9.45 5.54
C ASN A 228 23.55 7.96 5.86
N ASP A 229 22.74 7.31 6.70
CA ASP A 229 22.84 5.86 6.86
C ASP A 229 22.48 5.16 5.54
N ALA A 230 23.15 4.05 5.27
CA ALA A 230 22.88 3.23 4.12
C ALA A 230 21.75 2.23 4.37
N SER A 231 20.94 1.95 3.35
CA SER A 231 19.99 0.85 3.31
C SER A 231 20.22 -0.07 2.12
N LEU A 232 20.15 -1.38 2.36
CA LEU A 232 20.21 -2.36 1.29
C LEU A 232 18.83 -2.48 0.65
N ILE A 233 18.75 -2.19 -0.65
CA ILE A 233 17.55 -2.32 -1.47
C ILE A 233 17.76 -3.48 -2.42
N LYS A 234 16.92 -4.52 -2.29
CA LYS A 234 17.03 -5.73 -3.10
C LYS A 234 16.91 -5.44 -4.59
N ALA A 235 17.52 -6.29 -5.41
CA ALA A 235 17.33 -6.25 -6.87
C ALA A 235 15.85 -6.17 -7.24
N LEU A 236 15.51 -5.37 -8.25
CA LEU A 236 14.15 -5.23 -8.79
C LEU A 236 13.08 -4.91 -7.73
N SER A 237 13.41 -4.06 -6.75
CA SER A 237 12.51 -3.75 -5.63
C SER A 237 12.44 -2.25 -5.34
N VAL A 238 11.54 -1.89 -4.41
CA VAL A 238 11.36 -0.53 -3.92
C VAL A 238 11.19 -0.53 -2.41
N GLN A 239 11.81 0.43 -1.74
CA GLN A 239 11.58 0.75 -0.33
C GLN A 239 10.98 2.15 -0.20
N ILE A 240 10.06 2.30 0.75
CA ILE A 240 9.46 3.59 1.12
C ILE A 240 9.79 3.87 2.58
N TRP A 241 10.24 5.08 2.85
CA TRP A 241 10.66 5.58 4.14
C TRP A 241 9.85 6.82 4.50
N LEU A 242 9.33 6.85 5.72
CA LEU A 242 8.81 8.07 6.33
C LEU A 242 9.96 8.87 6.90
N ILE A 243 10.13 10.08 6.41
CA ILE A 243 11.06 11.07 6.94
C ILE A 243 10.34 11.85 8.04
N ASN A 244 10.92 11.89 9.25
CA ASN A 244 10.43 12.80 10.30
C ASN A 244 11.35 14.02 10.39
N ARG A 245 10.73 15.19 10.57
CA ARG A 245 11.41 16.45 10.82
C ARG A 245 10.90 16.97 12.17
N SER A 246 11.83 17.21 13.08
CA SER A 246 11.59 17.86 14.38
C SER A 246 11.59 19.36 14.21
#